data_AF-A0A968BZM0-F1
#
_entry.id   AF-A0A968BZM0-F1
#
_cell.length_a   1.000
_cell.length_b   1.000
_cell.length_c   1.000
_cell.angle_alpha   90.00
_cell.angle_beta   90.00
_cell.angle_gamma   90.00
#
_symmetry.space_group_name_H-M   'P 1'
#
loop_
_entity.id
_entity.type
_entity.pdbx_description
1 polymer ?
#
loop_
_entity_poly.entity_id
_entity_poly.type
_entity_poly.pdbx_seq_one_letter_code
_entity_poly.pdbx_strand_id
1 'polypeptide(L)'
;MLSACNPWAEQPEHTPADQGTAGDAGPTPKPGGNLASSPFAPDTIARFEHLSLEQGLSQSSVFCMLQDSRGFLWICTQDGLNKYDGYGVTVYRPIPGDAQSLS
;
A
#
# COMPACT_ATOMS: atom_id res chain seq x y z
N MET A 1 -45.94 -2.03 -25.20
CA MET A 1 -45.67 -3.29 -25.91
C MET A 1 -44.83 -4.14 -25.00
N LEU A 2 -45.46 -5.15 -24.39
CA LEU A 2 -44.84 -6.11 -23.47
C LEU A 2 -44.41 -7.36 -24.24
N SER A 3 -43.50 -8.09 -23.60
CA SER A 3 -43.22 -9.53 -23.69
C SER A 3 -41.97 -9.98 -24.45
N ALA A 4 -41.08 -10.51 -23.61
CA ALA A 4 -39.94 -11.35 -23.87
C ALA A 4 -40.31 -12.64 -24.65
N CYS A 5 -39.38 -13.12 -25.47
CA CYS A 5 -39.35 -14.53 -25.87
C CYS A 5 -38.34 -15.26 -24.98
N ASN A 6 -38.88 -16.15 -24.15
CA ASN A 6 -38.16 -17.03 -23.24
C ASN A 6 -37.67 -18.28 -24.00
N PRO A 7 -36.63 -18.96 -23.47
CA PRO A 7 -35.92 -20.05 -24.10
C PRO A 7 -36.60 -21.39 -23.78
N TRP A 8 -36.99 -22.13 -24.82
CA TRP A 8 -37.31 -23.55 -24.78
C TRP A 8 -37.60 -24.00 -26.21
N ALA A 9 -36.64 -24.67 -26.84
CA ALA A 9 -36.90 -25.53 -27.98
C ALA A 9 -35.91 -26.70 -27.90
N GLU A 10 -36.38 -27.71 -27.19
CA GLU A 10 -35.87 -29.08 -27.13
C GLU A 10 -35.45 -29.56 -28.52
N GLN A 11 -34.30 -30.24 -28.62
CA GLN A 11 -34.04 -31.21 -29.66
C GLN A 11 -33.38 -32.46 -29.05
N PRO A 12 -33.73 -33.66 -29.53
CA PRO A 12 -33.66 -34.90 -28.77
C PRO A 12 -32.31 -35.62 -28.87
N GLU A 13 -32.11 -36.50 -27.89
CA GLU A 13 -30.98 -37.40 -27.72
C GLU A 13 -30.79 -38.35 -28.92
N HIS A 14 -29.55 -38.47 -29.39
CA HIS A 14 -29.07 -39.60 -30.18
C HIS A 14 -27.71 -40.04 -29.63
N THR A 15 -27.70 -41.16 -28.90
CA THR A 15 -26.50 -41.98 -28.70
C THR A 15 -26.55 -43.13 -29.72
N PRO A 16 -25.38 -43.54 -30.25
CA PRO A 16 -24.89 -44.84 -29.82
C PRO A 16 -23.37 -44.90 -29.60
N ALA A 17 -23.01 -45.81 -28.69
CA ALA A 17 -21.68 -46.12 -28.22
C ALA A 17 -20.75 -46.75 -29.27
N ASP A 18 -19.43 -46.48 -29.15
CA ASP A 18 -18.38 -47.44 -29.49
C ASP A 18 -17.08 -47.20 -28.68
N GLN A 19 -16.85 -48.14 -27.74
CA GLN A 19 -15.61 -48.80 -27.30
C GLN A 19 -14.26 -48.06 -27.20
N GLY A 20 -13.60 -48.22 -26.04
CA GLY A 20 -12.36 -47.52 -25.66
C GLY A 20 -11.04 -48.25 -25.94
N THR A 21 -9.92 -47.68 -25.49
CA THR A 21 -8.65 -48.35 -25.10
C THR A 21 -7.75 -47.35 -24.33
N ALA A 22 -6.89 -47.91 -23.47
CA ALA A 22 -6.03 -47.37 -22.42
C ALA A 22 -5.01 -46.25 -22.74
N GLY A 23 -4.64 -45.52 -21.68
CA GLY A 23 -3.28 -45.03 -21.44
C GLY A 23 -3.15 -43.52 -21.17
N ASP A 24 -2.88 -43.13 -19.92
CA ASP A 24 -1.80 -42.20 -19.53
C ASP A 24 -1.85 -41.94 -18.01
N ALA A 25 -1.05 -42.68 -17.24
CA ALA A 25 -0.80 -42.36 -15.83
C ALA A 25 0.41 -41.43 -15.78
N GLY A 26 0.16 -40.12 -15.67
CA GLY A 26 1.20 -39.11 -15.48
C GLY A 26 2.05 -39.35 -14.22
N PRO A 27 3.30 -38.86 -14.19
CA PRO A 27 4.23 -39.15 -13.11
C PRO A 27 3.78 -38.50 -11.80
N THR A 28 3.66 -39.30 -10.74
CA THR A 28 3.42 -38.79 -9.37
C THR A 28 4.69 -38.14 -8.83
N PRO A 29 4.63 -36.90 -8.29
CA PRO A 29 5.77 -36.29 -7.63
C PRO A 29 5.96 -36.90 -6.23
N LYS A 30 7.15 -37.44 -5.96
CA LYS A 30 7.55 -37.91 -4.62
C LYS A 30 7.88 -36.72 -3.71
N PRO A 31 7.46 -36.69 -2.43
CA PRO A 31 7.89 -35.65 -1.50
C PRO A 31 9.24 -36.05 -0.89
N GLY A 32 10.30 -35.34 -1.24
CA GLY A 32 11.63 -35.56 -0.68
C GLY A 32 12.49 -34.30 -0.73
N GLY A 33 12.55 -33.59 0.40
CA GLY A 33 13.53 -32.54 0.67
C GLY A 33 12.99 -31.12 0.65
N ASN A 34 12.67 -30.56 1.82
CA ASN A 34 12.52 -29.11 2.00
C ASN A 34 13.71 -28.59 2.81
N LEU A 35 14.71 -28.08 2.09
CA LEU A 35 15.73 -27.17 2.62
C LEU A 35 15.80 -25.97 1.68
N ALA A 36 14.81 -25.09 1.78
CA ALA A 36 14.88 -23.76 1.19
C ALA A 36 14.02 -22.80 2.02
N SER A 37 14.62 -22.15 3.01
CA SER A 37 14.07 -20.90 3.52
C SER A 37 14.03 -19.91 2.35
N SER A 38 12.83 -19.46 1.98
CA SER A 38 12.60 -18.56 0.84
C SER A 38 13.43 -17.27 0.98
N PRO A 39 14.14 -16.81 -0.07
CA PRO A 39 14.89 -15.55 -0.07
C PRO A 39 13.98 -14.31 -0.22
N PHE A 40 12.67 -14.50 -0.33
CA PHE A 40 11.71 -13.41 -0.44
C PHE A 40 11.02 -13.24 0.90
N ALA A 41 11.52 -12.28 1.69
CA ALA A 41 10.74 -11.72 2.79
C ALA A 41 9.39 -11.23 2.22
N PRO A 42 8.27 -11.40 2.93
CA PRO A 42 7.00 -10.85 2.48
C PRO A 42 7.16 -9.35 2.25
N ASP A 43 6.64 -8.86 1.11
CA ASP A 43 6.57 -7.43 0.80
C ASP A 43 5.96 -6.70 2.00
N THR A 44 6.82 -6.06 2.78
CA THR A 44 6.37 -5.30 3.94
C THR A 44 5.76 -4.03 3.41
N ILE A 45 4.43 -4.00 3.32
CA ILE A 45 3.68 -2.80 2.92
C ILE A 45 4.02 -1.70 3.92
N ALA A 46 4.78 -0.70 3.46
CA ALA A 46 5.08 0.48 4.25
C ALA A 46 3.78 1.25 4.52
N ARG A 47 3.53 1.54 5.81
CA ARG A 47 2.44 2.43 6.21
C ARG A 47 2.99 3.84 6.32
N PHE A 48 2.30 4.78 5.68
CA PHE A 48 2.64 6.19 5.73
C PHE A 48 1.57 6.94 6.53
N GLU A 49 2.03 7.79 7.43
CA GLU A 49 1.18 8.77 8.09
C GLU A 49 1.31 10.09 7.34
N HIS A 50 0.19 10.81 7.24
CA HIS A 50 0.15 12.09 6.54
C HIS A 50 0.16 13.21 7.58
N LEU A 51 1.17 14.07 7.53
CA LEU A 51 1.22 15.32 8.30
C LEU A 51 0.93 16.49 7.34
N SER A 52 -0.16 17.21 7.58
CA SER A 52 -0.67 18.32 6.76
C SER A 52 -0.93 19.56 7.61
N LEU A 53 -1.49 20.61 6.99
CA LEU A 53 -1.92 21.83 7.66
C LEU A 53 -2.94 21.55 8.78
N GLU A 54 -3.84 20.59 8.57
CA GLU A 54 -4.88 20.20 9.54
C GLU A 54 -4.28 19.59 10.81
N GLN A 55 -3.09 18.99 10.69
CA GLN A 55 -2.34 18.43 11.81
C GLN A 55 -1.30 19.41 12.40
N GLY A 56 -1.30 20.67 11.94
CA GLY A 56 -0.54 21.76 12.55
C GLY A 56 0.75 22.15 11.83
N LEU A 57 1.05 21.62 10.65
CA LEU A 57 2.11 22.18 9.80
C LEU A 57 1.77 23.61 9.39
N SER A 58 2.76 24.50 9.39
CA SER A 58 2.55 25.88 8.97
C SER A 58 2.37 26.04 7.46
N GLN A 59 3.00 25.19 6.64
CA GLN A 59 2.91 25.25 5.18
C GLN A 59 3.25 23.86 4.56
N SER A 60 2.68 23.55 3.37
CA SER A 60 2.73 22.22 2.76
C SER A 60 4.01 21.88 1.98
N SER A 61 4.78 22.89 1.59
CA SER A 61 6.09 22.77 0.95
C SER A 61 7.19 22.64 1.98
N VAL A 62 7.75 21.43 2.08
CA VAL A 62 8.86 21.11 2.97
C VAL A 62 10.18 21.24 2.19
N PHE A 63 11.11 22.03 2.73
CA PHE A 63 12.46 22.21 2.15
C PHE A 63 13.51 21.33 2.81
N CYS A 64 13.44 21.17 4.13
CA CYS A 64 14.33 20.30 4.89
C CYS A 64 13.63 19.59 6.04
N MET A 65 14.18 18.43 6.41
CA MET A 65 13.77 17.68 7.59
C MET A 65 14.99 17.13 8.33
N LEU A 66 14.96 17.14 9.65
CA LEU A 66 16.02 16.63 10.52
C LEU A 66 15.42 16.05 11.79
N GLN A 67 15.86 14.86 12.21
CA GLN A 67 15.56 14.36 13.55
C GLN A 67 16.71 14.72 14.50
N ASP A 68 16.40 15.27 15.68
CA ASP A 68 17.40 15.54 16.69
C ASP A 68 17.68 14.32 17.59
N SER A 69 18.71 14.43 18.44
CA SER A 69 19.12 13.36 19.37
C SER A 69 18.09 13.05 20.46
N ARG A 70 17.09 13.91 20.65
CA ARG A 70 15.99 13.73 21.61
C ARG A 70 14.77 13.09 20.96
N GLY A 71 14.80 12.86 19.65
CA GLY A 71 13.75 12.22 18.87
C GLY A 71 12.75 13.18 18.25
N PHE A 72 12.92 14.51 18.38
CA PHE A 72 12.03 15.47 17.72
C PHE A 72 12.33 15.57 16.23
N LEU A 73 11.27 15.69 15.42
CA LEU A 73 11.39 15.92 14.00
C LEU A 73 11.24 17.42 13.72
N TRP A 74 12.26 18.01 13.12
CA TRP A 74 12.31 19.39 12.69
C TRP A 74 12.04 19.47 11.19
N ILE A 75 11.05 20.25 10.78
CA ILE A 75 10.57 20.37 9.41
C ILE A 75 10.62 21.84 9.01
N CYS A 76 11.50 22.16 8.07
CA CYS A 76 11.64 23.49 7.50
C CYS A 76 10.61 23.68 6.39
N THR A 77 9.72 24.65 6.56
CA THR A 77 8.72 25.01 5.54
C THR A 77 8.95 26.43 5.06
N GLN A 78 8.19 26.86 4.06
CA GLN A 78 8.24 28.25 3.61
C GLN A 78 7.74 29.24 4.66
N ASP A 79 6.82 28.84 5.54
CA ASP A 79 6.27 29.68 6.60
C ASP A 79 6.80 29.24 7.98
N GLY A 80 8.12 29.12 8.09
CA GLY A 80 8.81 28.86 9.35
C GLY A 80 9.17 27.39 9.62
N LEU A 81 9.63 27.16 10.85
CA LEU A 81 10.18 25.90 11.31
C LEU A 81 9.17 25.16 12.19
N ASN A 82 8.91 23.90 11.90
CA ASN A 82 7.92 23.07 12.58
C ASN A 82 8.65 22.00 13.38
N LYS A 83 8.37 21.88 14.68
CA LYS A 83 8.88 20.80 15.54
C LYS A 83 7.75 19.83 15.86
N TYR A 84 7.92 18.58 15.48
CA TYR A 84 6.98 17.50 15.71
C TYR A 84 7.52 16.55 16.78
N ASP A 85 6.69 16.23 17.77
CA ASP A 85 7.03 15.38 18.92
C ASP A 85 6.43 13.97 18.87
N GLY A 86 5.78 13.61 17.76
CA GLY A 86 5.04 12.35 17.60
C GLY A 86 3.54 12.49 17.87
N TYR A 87 3.09 13.57 18.51
CA TYR A 87 1.68 13.81 18.83
C TYR A 87 1.16 15.14 18.27
N GLY A 88 2.00 16.16 18.21
CA GLY A 88 1.64 17.48 17.75
C GLY A 88 2.81 18.28 17.19
N VAL A 89 2.47 19.40 16.54
CA VAL A 89 3.42 20.30 15.89
C VAL A 89 3.49 21.63 16.65
N THR A 90 4.71 22.07 16.99
CA THR A 90 5.00 23.43 17.45
C THR A 90 5.59 24.23 16.30
N VAL A 91 4.99 25.37 15.97
CA VAL A 91 5.45 26.26 14.89
C VAL A 91 6.31 27.38 15.45
N TYR A 92 7.50 27.56 14.88
CA TYR A 92 8.41 28.65 15.16
C TYR A 92 8.50 29.56 13.93
N ARG A 93 8.15 30.84 14.10
CA ARG A 93 8.26 31.85 13.04
C ARG A 93 9.33 32.89 13.39
N PRO A 94 10.11 33.35 12.40
CA PRO A 94 10.99 34.51 12.58
C PRO A 94 10.16 35.72 13.02
N ILE A 95 10.67 36.47 13.99
CA ILE A 95 10.20 37.82 14.32
C ILE A 95 11.06 38.80 13.51
N PRO A 96 10.50 39.51 12.52
CA PRO A 96 11.27 40.46 11.72
C PRO A 96 11.90 41.54 12.61
N GLY A 97 13.22 41.70 12.51
CA GLY A 97 13.97 42.73 13.26
C GLY A 97 14.48 42.30 14.64
N ASP A 98 14.23 41.06 15.07
CA ASP A 98 14.84 40.48 16.27
C ASP A 98 15.94 39.48 15.88
N ALA A 99 17.20 39.85 16.14
CA ALA A 99 18.37 39.01 15.86
C ALA A 99 18.46 37.75 16.75
N GLN A 100 17.68 37.67 17.83
CA GLN A 100 17.57 36.48 18.67
C GLN A 100 16.45 35.54 18.21
N SER A 101 15.67 35.94 17.21
CA SER A 101 14.65 35.09 16.60
C SER A 101 15.28 34.16 15.56
N LEU A 102 14.67 32.99 15.36
CA LEU A 102 15.10 32.04 14.35
C LEU A 102 14.93 32.68 12.97
N SER A 103 16.04 32.94 12.28
CA SER A 103 16.10 33.61 10.96
C SER A 103 15.52 32.78 9.83
#